data_AF-A0A535B1Q2-F1
#
_entry.id   AF-A0A535B1Q2-F1
#
_cell.length_a   1.000
_cell.length_b   1.000
_cell.length_c   1.000
_cell.angle_alpha   90.00
_cell.angle_beta   90.00
_cell.angle_gamma   90.00
#
_symmetry.space_group_name_H-M   'P 1'
#
loop_
_entity.id
_entity.type
_entity.pdbx_description
1 polymer ?
#
loop_
_entity_poly.entity_id
_entity_poly.type
_entity_poly.pdbx_seq_one_letter_code
_entity_poly.pdbx_strand_id
1 'polypeptide(L)'
;MKADRAPVAGESRACPHCKATILKSSVSCPICRHVLRFGSASADSHSNPTTCPLLVEGTIHHPGDGEALEYSILMEVHDETGKLLSRQTVVVGALRRAEKRTFSLRVELASVTAAV
;
A
#
# COMPACT_ATOMS: atom_id res chain seq x y z
N MET A 1 -25.61 -8.46 -24.37
CA MET A 1 -25.11 -7.57 -23.30
C MET A 1 -24.37 -8.45 -22.31
N LYS A 2 -23.04 -8.28 -22.15
CA LYS A 2 -22.31 -9.03 -21.13
C LYS A 2 -22.49 -8.30 -19.80
N ALA A 3 -22.93 -9.02 -18.78
CA ALA A 3 -22.98 -8.49 -17.43
C ALA A 3 -21.55 -8.25 -16.95
N ASP A 4 -21.22 -7.01 -16.63
CA ASP A 4 -19.96 -6.70 -15.97
C ASP A 4 -19.99 -7.27 -14.54
N ARG A 5 -18.99 -8.10 -14.24
CA ARG A 5 -18.85 -8.76 -12.95
C ARG A 5 -18.47 -7.72 -11.89
N ALA A 6 -19.23 -7.65 -10.81
CA ALA A 6 -18.90 -6.82 -9.65
C ALA A 6 -17.48 -7.14 -9.13
N PRO A 7 -16.69 -6.14 -8.74
CA PRO A 7 -15.33 -6.39 -8.27
C PRO A 7 -15.34 -7.22 -6.99
N VAL A 8 -14.50 -8.24 -6.94
CA VAL A 8 -14.31 -9.07 -5.75
C VAL A 8 -13.43 -8.29 -4.76
N ALA A 9 -13.78 -8.30 -3.47
CA ALA A 9 -12.97 -7.66 -2.44
C ALA A 9 -11.52 -8.19 -2.48
N GLY A 10 -10.55 -7.28 -2.42
CA GLY A 10 -9.13 -7.62 -2.53
C GLY A 10 -8.61 -7.86 -3.96
N GLU A 11 -9.48 -7.83 -4.98
CA GLU A 11 -9.02 -7.97 -6.36
C GLU A 11 -8.15 -6.76 -6.76
N SER A 12 -6.98 -7.04 -7.33
CA SER A 12 -5.98 -6.02 -7.66
C SER A 12 -5.82 -5.79 -9.17
N ARG A 13 -5.23 -4.65 -9.52
CA ARG A 13 -4.82 -4.27 -10.89
C ARG A 13 -3.60 -3.36 -10.84
N ALA A 14 -2.93 -3.17 -11.98
CA ALA A 14 -1.87 -2.18 -12.11
C ALA A 14 -2.43 -0.78 -12.37
N CYS A 15 -1.89 0.23 -11.69
CA CYS A 15 -2.18 1.63 -11.97
C CYS A 15 -1.77 1.99 -13.41
N PRO A 16 -2.63 2.62 -14.22
CA PRO A 16 -2.30 2.97 -15.60
C PRO A 16 -1.14 3.98 -15.69
N HIS A 17 -0.98 4.84 -14.67
CA HIS A 17 0.03 5.91 -14.63
C HIS A 17 1.41 5.44 -14.17
N CYS A 18 1.49 4.81 -12.98
CA CYS A 18 2.77 4.45 -12.36
C CYS A 18 3.02 2.94 -12.24
N LYS A 19 2.09 2.11 -12.73
CA LYS A 19 2.15 0.63 -12.69
C LYS A 19 2.16 -0.01 -11.30
N ALA A 20 2.04 0.76 -10.23
CA ALA A 20 1.85 0.22 -8.87
C ALA A 20 0.61 -0.68 -8.80
N THR A 21 0.71 -1.77 -8.03
CA THR A 21 -0.43 -2.64 -7.73
C THR A 21 -1.40 -1.91 -6.80
N ILE A 22 -2.66 -1.83 -7.20
CA ILE A 22 -3.74 -1.13 -6.49
C ILE A 22 -4.99 -2.00 -6.46
N LEU A 23 -5.96 -1.67 -5.60
CA LEU A 23 -7.25 -2.34 -5.59
C LEU A 23 -8.05 -1.99 -6.86
N LYS A 24 -8.85 -2.93 -7.36
CA LYS A 24 -9.81 -2.68 -8.43
C LYS A 24 -10.94 -1.73 -8.03
N SER A 25 -11.14 -1.48 -6.73
CA SER A 25 -12.08 -0.47 -6.22
C SER A 25 -11.45 0.92 -6.08
N SER A 26 -10.11 1.06 -6.17
CA SER A 26 -9.43 2.34 -5.94
C SER A 26 -9.86 3.42 -6.94
N VAL A 27 -10.27 4.57 -6.42
CA VAL A 27 -10.61 5.79 -7.18
C VAL A 27 -9.39 6.66 -7.44
N SER A 28 -8.39 6.58 -6.57
CA SER A 28 -7.11 7.26 -6.70
C SER A 28 -5.98 6.27 -6.43
N CYS A 29 -4.84 6.46 -7.09
CA CYS A 29 -3.66 5.64 -6.79
C CYS A 29 -3.00 6.17 -5.50
N PRO A 30 -2.76 5.33 -4.47
CA PRO A 30 -2.11 5.76 -3.24
C PRO A 30 -0.64 6.17 -3.46
N ILE A 31 -0.02 5.71 -4.54
CA ILE A 31 1.37 6.00 -4.88
C ILE A 31 1.49 7.31 -5.67
N CYS A 32 0.89 7.40 -6.86
CA CYS A 32 1.04 8.58 -7.72
C CYS A 32 -0.03 9.66 -7.52
N ARG A 33 -1.04 9.41 -6.67
CA ARG A 33 -2.14 10.33 -6.33
C ARG A 33 -3.03 10.77 -7.50
N HIS A 34 -2.83 10.22 -8.70
CA HIS A 34 -3.74 10.47 -9.81
C HIS A 34 -5.09 9.81 -9.57
N VAL A 35 -6.16 10.55 -9.89
CA VAL A 35 -7.52 10.01 -9.98
C VAL A 35 -7.57 9.05 -11.15
N LEU A 36 -8.04 7.86 -10.86
CA LEU A 36 -8.11 6.76 -11.81
C LEU A 36 -9.47 6.79 -12.50
N ARG A 37 -9.46 6.95 -13.83
CA ARG A 37 -10.66 6.88 -14.65
C ARG A 37 -10.63 5.59 -15.44
N PHE A 38 -11.44 4.62 -15.01
CA PHE A 38 -11.67 3.40 -15.76
C PHE A 38 -12.96 3.58 -16.56
N GLY A 39 -12.97 3.18 -17.84
CA GLY A 39 -14.11 3.34 -18.73
C GLY A 39 -15.41 2.79 -18.12
N SER A 40 -16.52 3.42 -18.49
CA SER A 40 -17.86 3.26 -17.91
C SER A 40 -18.35 1.80 -17.85
N ALA A 41 -18.19 1.16 -16.70
CA ALA A 41 -19.10 0.13 -16.21
C ALA A 41 -18.84 -0.10 -14.71
N SER A 42 -19.90 0.06 -13.90
CA SER A 42 -19.93 -0.05 -12.43
C SER A 42 -19.43 1.19 -11.67
N ALA A 43 -20.27 2.23 -11.65
CA ALA A 43 -20.10 3.43 -10.83
C ALA A 43 -20.19 3.17 -9.31
N ASP A 44 -20.45 1.93 -8.86
CA ASP A 44 -20.95 1.66 -7.51
C ASP A 44 -19.95 0.99 -6.54
N SER A 45 -18.68 0.85 -6.92
CA SER A 45 -17.65 0.24 -6.03
C SER A 45 -16.38 1.09 -5.95
N HIS A 46 -16.59 2.40 -5.94
CA HIS A 46 -15.56 3.39 -5.76
C HIS A 46 -15.39 3.68 -4.27
N SER A 47 -14.31 3.19 -3.67
CA SER A 47 -14.01 3.48 -2.27
C SER A 47 -12.66 4.16 -2.14
N ASN A 48 -12.68 5.35 -1.52
CA ASN A 48 -11.49 5.91 -0.91
C ASN A 48 -11.30 5.25 0.47
N PRO A 49 -10.07 5.14 0.96
CA PRO A 49 -9.83 4.72 2.33
C PRO A 49 -10.60 5.64 3.29
N THR A 50 -11.41 5.02 4.15
CA THR A 50 -12.24 5.71 5.14
C THR A 50 -11.58 5.72 6.52
N THR A 51 -10.70 4.76 6.79
CA THR A 51 -9.98 4.66 8.07
C THR A 51 -8.52 4.24 7.87
N CYS A 52 -7.67 4.56 8.84
CA CYS A 52 -6.27 4.12 8.90
C CYS A 52 -6.04 3.48 10.28
N PRO A 53 -6.48 2.23 10.50
CA PRO A 53 -6.38 1.57 11.81
C PRO A 53 -4.95 1.35 12.31
N LEU A 54 -3.95 1.30 11.41
CA LEU A 54 -2.55 1.15 11.79
C LEU A 54 -1.71 2.24 11.12
N LEU A 55 -1.07 3.06 11.95
CA LEU A 55 -0.02 4.00 11.57
C LEU A 55 1.18 3.76 12.48
N VAL A 56 2.30 3.35 11.89
CA VAL A 56 3.58 3.23 12.60
C VAL A 56 4.54 4.22 11.97
N GLU A 57 5.09 5.10 12.79
CA GLU A 57 6.16 6.02 12.39
C GLU A 57 7.40 5.74 13.23
N GLY A 58 8.54 5.63 12.57
CA GLY A 58 9.82 5.36 13.20
C GLY A 58 10.93 6.15 12.53
N THR A 59 11.92 6.55 13.31
CA THR A 59 13.12 7.22 12.78
C THR A 59 14.35 6.46 13.23
N ILE A 60 15.22 6.12 12.27
CA ILE A 60 16.57 5.65 12.53
C ILE A 60 17.54 6.81 12.32
N HIS A 61 18.64 6.79 13.05
CA HIS A 61 19.73 7.75 12.89
C HIS A 61 21.05 7.02 12.88
N HIS A 62 22.01 7.55 12.12
CA HIS A 62 23.37 7.05 12.15
C HIS A 62 24.02 7.49 13.47
N PRO A 63 24.70 6.59 14.21
CA PRO A 63 25.24 6.90 15.54
C PRO A 63 26.29 8.03 15.52
N GLY A 64 26.97 8.22 14.39
CA GLY A 64 27.78 9.42 14.10
C GLY A 64 29.27 9.10 13.90
N ASP A 65 29.65 7.88 14.23
CA ASP A 65 30.95 7.25 14.05
C ASP A 65 30.84 6.06 13.08
N GLY A 66 31.90 5.82 12.32
CA GLY A 66 31.97 4.70 11.36
C GLY A 66 31.47 4.98 9.95
N GLU A 67 31.43 3.91 9.16
CA GLU A 67 31.04 3.87 7.75
C GLU A 67 29.52 3.90 7.56
N ALA A 68 29.07 4.10 6.32
CA ALA A 68 27.64 4.08 6.00
C ALA A 68 26.96 2.76 6.41
N LEU A 69 25.77 2.88 7.00
CA LEU A 69 24.98 1.72 7.44
C LEU A 69 23.91 1.39 6.41
N GLU A 70 23.87 0.15 5.94
CA GLU A 70 22.81 -0.33 5.07
C GLU A 70 21.60 -0.81 5.88
N TYR A 71 20.41 -0.64 5.32
CA TYR A 71 19.17 -1.10 5.93
C TYR A 71 18.22 -1.70 4.89
N SER A 72 17.38 -2.62 5.36
CA SER A 72 16.28 -3.21 4.60
C SER A 72 15.00 -3.09 5.42
N ILE A 73 13.92 -2.61 4.79
CA ILE A 73 12.59 -2.54 5.38
C ILE A 73 11.81 -3.75 4.90
N LEU A 74 11.44 -4.63 5.82
CA LEU A 74 10.62 -5.80 5.57
C LEU A 74 9.19 -5.56 6.06
N MET A 75 8.21 -6.02 5.29
CA MET A 75 6.81 -6.13 5.69
C MET A 75 6.43 -7.59 5.75
N GLU A 76 5.95 -8.04 6.92
CA GLU A 76 5.41 -9.36 7.15
C GLU A 76 3.95 -9.24 7.56
N VAL A 77 3.09 -10.05 6.96
CA VAL A 77 1.66 -10.12 7.27
C VAL A 77 1.37 -11.50 7.79
N HIS A 78 0.80 -11.60 8.99
CA HIS A 78 0.42 -12.84 9.64
C HIS A 78 -1.10 -12.92 9.81
N ASP A 79 -1.63 -14.14 9.84
CA ASP A 79 -3.03 -14.38 10.22
C ASP A 79 -3.21 -14.43 11.75
N GLU A 80 -4.43 -14.69 12.21
CA GLU A 80 -4.79 -14.76 13.62
C GLU A 80 -4.09 -15.90 14.39
N THR A 81 -3.60 -16.92 13.69
CA THR A 81 -2.84 -18.02 14.29
C THR A 81 -1.34 -17.72 14.36
N GLY A 82 -0.92 -16.57 13.82
CA GLY A 82 0.49 -16.17 13.70
C GLY A 82 1.19 -16.77 12.48
N LYS A 83 0.47 -17.46 11.58
CA LYS A 83 1.06 -18.00 10.35
C LYS A 83 1.34 -16.88 9.36
N LEU A 84 2.53 -16.92 8.75
CA LEU A 84 2.97 -15.94 7.75
C LEU A 84 2.15 -16.08 6.46
N LEU A 85 1.39 -15.04 6.12
CA LEU A 85 0.62 -14.91 4.88
C LEU A 85 1.47 -14.34 3.74
N SER A 86 2.31 -13.35 4.05
CA SER A 86 3.21 -12.75 3.07
C SER A 86 4.42 -12.10 3.72
N ARG A 87 5.54 -12.05 2.98
CA ARG A 87 6.78 -11.38 3.35
C ARG A 87 7.35 -10.67 2.13
N GLN A 88 7.65 -9.39 2.25
CA GLN A 88 8.23 -8.61 1.15
C GLN A 88 9.23 -7.57 1.64
N THR A 89 10.21 -7.26 0.79
CA THR A 89 11.09 -6.10 0.99
C THR A 89 10.41 -4.88 0.40
N VAL A 90 10.24 -3.84 1.22
CA VAL A 90 9.58 -2.58 0.82
C VAL A 90 10.60 -1.61 0.24
N VAL A 91 11.71 -1.39 0.95
CA VAL A 91 12.80 -0.48 0.57
C VAL A 91 14.10 -1.02 1.12
N VAL A 92 15.19 -0.86 0.36
CA VAL A 92 16.56 -0.95 0.86
C VAL A 92 17.22 0.41 0.72
N GLY A 93 18.20 0.70 1.57
CA GLY A 93 18.94 1.94 1.48
C GLY A 93 20.17 1.97 2.36
N ALA A 94 20.83 3.11 2.37
CA ALA A 94 21.93 3.39 3.27
C ALA A 94 21.69 4.68 4.06
N LEU A 95 22.30 4.75 5.23
CA LEU A 95 22.31 5.90 6.10
C LEU A 95 23.75 6.36 6.23
N ARG A 96 24.04 7.57 5.75
CA ARG A 96 25.38 8.16 5.86
C ARG A 96 25.56 8.80 7.23
N ARG A 97 26.81 9.17 7.53
CA ARG A 97 27.16 9.84 8.78
C ARG A 97 26.28 11.06 9.05
N ALA A 98 25.74 11.12 10.28
CA ALA A 98 24.83 12.16 10.75
C ALA A 98 23.49 12.27 9.97
N GLU A 99 23.17 11.30 9.11
CA GLU A 99 21.85 11.22 8.51
C GLU A 99 20.84 10.59 9.47
N LYS A 100 19.59 11.05 9.33
CA LYS A 100 18.41 10.39 9.89
C LYS A 100 17.45 10.04 8.78
N ARG A 101 16.68 8.97 8.97
CA ARG A 101 15.63 8.56 8.04
C ARG A 101 14.37 8.24 8.83
N THR A 102 13.28 8.86 8.44
CA THR A 102 11.96 8.60 9.00
C THR A 102 11.17 7.73 8.02
N PHE A 103 10.49 6.74 8.55
CA PHE A 103 9.65 5.82 7.81
C PHE A 103 8.25 5.86 8.39
N SER A 104 7.24 5.89 7.52
CA SER A 104 5.84 5.77 7.90
C SER A 104 5.21 4.59 7.20
N LEU A 105 4.59 3.70 7.96
CA LEU A 105 3.81 2.57 7.48
C LEU A 105 2.36 2.80 7.85
N ARG A 106 1.47 2.66 6.87
CA ARG A 106 0.03 2.87 7.02
C ARG A 106 -0.73 1.67 6.46
N VAL A 107 -1.73 1.21 7.20
CA VAL A 107 -2.76 0.31 6.68
C VAL A 107 -4.04 1.10 6.59
N GLU A 108 -4.47 1.36 5.37
CA GLU A 108 -5.69 2.11 5.07
C GLU A 108 -6.79 1.14 4.65
N LEU A 109 -7.98 1.30 5.24
CA LEU A 109 -9.13 0.45 4.97
C LEU A 109 -10.24 1.23 4.28
N ALA A 110 -10.94 0.56 3.38
CA ALA A 110 -12.15 1.05 2.75
C ALA A 110 -13.19 -0.06 2.73
N SER A 111 -14.43 0.25 3.09
CA SER A 111 -15.54 -0.67 2.89
C SER A 111 -15.86 -0.76 1.40
N VAL A 112 -16.03 -1.98 0.90
CA VAL A 112 -16.56 -2.22 -0.45
C VAL A 112 -17.99 -2.72 -0.26
N THR A 113 -18.97 -1.95 -0.73
CA THR A 113 -20.34 -2.43 -0.83
C THR A 113 -20.38 -3.42 -1.98
N ALA A 114 -20.71 -4.68 -1.72
CA ALA A 114 -20.99 -5.63 -2.78
C ALA A 114 -22.28 -5.18 -3.48
N ALA A 115 -22.27 -5.04 -4.81
CA ALA A 115 -23.50 -4.88 -5.56
C ALA A 115 -24.36 -6.13 -5.33
N VAL A 116 -25.56 -5.94 -4.76
CA VAL A 116 -26.59 -6.97 -4.54
C VAL A 116 -27.23 -7.34 -5.87
#